data_AF-A0A938YY71-F1
#
_entry.id   AF-A0A938YY71-F1
#
_cell.length_a   1.000
_cell.length_b   1.000
_cell.length_c   1.000
_cell.angle_alpha   90.00
_cell.angle_beta   90.00
_cell.angle_gamma   90.00
#
_symmetry.space_group_name_H-M   'P 1'
#
loop_
_entity.id
_entity.type
_entity.pdbx_description
1 polymer ?
#
loop_
_entity_poly.entity_id
_entity_poly.type
_entity_poly.pdbx_seq_one_letter_code
_entity_poly.pdbx_strand_id
1 'polypeptide(L)'
;MNQTRYAELKQAERGAILSIVAYILVSIAKLAIGRLANSEGLWADGLNNATDIVASIAVLIGLRLAQKPADEDHKYGHWKAENVASLV
;
A
#
# COMPACT_ATOMS: atom_id res chain seq x y z
N MET A 1 -4.95 25.34 5.59
CA MET A 1 -3.86 24.37 5.84
C MET A 1 -4.38 22.93 5.87
N ASN A 2 -5.49 22.62 6.54
CA ASN A 2 -6.00 21.24 6.62
C ASN A 2 -6.45 20.66 5.27
N GLN A 3 -7.18 21.43 4.43
CA GLN A 3 -7.81 20.92 3.21
C GLN A 3 -6.83 20.36 2.16
N THR A 4 -5.66 20.99 2.00
CA THR A 4 -4.60 20.53 1.10
C THR A 4 -4.05 19.17 1.53
N ARG A 5 -3.85 18.98 2.85
CA ARG A 5 -3.35 17.71 3.42
C ARG A 5 -4.31 16.55 3.17
N TYR A 6 -5.61 16.76 3.31
CA TYR A 6 -6.61 15.73 2.96
C TYR A 6 -6.58 15.37 1.47
N ALA A 7 -6.36 16.35 0.59
CA ALA A 7 -6.24 16.10 -0.84
C ALA A 7 -4.99 15.27 -1.17
N GLU A 8 -3.86 15.57 -0.54
CA GLU A 8 -2.61 14.78 -0.64
C GLU A 8 -2.83 13.34 -0.17
N LEU A 9 -3.44 13.14 1.01
CA LEU A 9 -3.72 11.80 1.53
C LEU A 9 -4.65 11.00 0.60
N LYS A 10 -5.64 11.66 0.00
CA LYS A 10 -6.55 11.03 -0.96
C LYS A 10 -5.86 10.69 -2.29
N GLN A 11 -4.87 11.48 -2.71
CA GLN A 11 -4.02 11.17 -3.85
C GLN A 11 -3.09 9.99 -3.54
N ALA A 12 -2.48 9.98 -2.36
CA ALA A 12 -1.65 8.87 -1.88
C ALA A 12 -2.45 7.57 -1.77
N GLU A 13 -3.70 7.60 -1.28
CA GLU A 13 -4.59 6.45 -1.23
C GLU A 13 -4.81 5.85 -2.63
N ARG A 14 -5.07 6.70 -3.64
CA ARG A 14 -5.22 6.26 -5.03
C ARG A 14 -3.93 5.63 -5.57
N GLY A 15 -2.77 6.21 -5.24
CA GLY A 15 -1.46 5.66 -5.60
C GLY A 15 -1.22 4.29 -4.97
N ALA A 16 -1.54 4.12 -3.69
CA ALA A 16 -1.43 2.85 -2.98
C ALA A 16 -2.35 1.78 -3.58
N ILE A 17 -3.60 2.12 -3.90
CA ILE A 17 -4.54 1.19 -4.57
C ILE A 17 -4.00 0.77 -5.95
N LEU A 18 -3.48 1.72 -6.73
CA LEU A 18 -2.90 1.41 -8.04
C LEU A 18 -1.69 0.47 -7.91
N SER A 19 -0.81 0.73 -6.94
CA SER A 19 0.36 -0.11 -6.62
C SER A 19 -0.06 -1.54 -6.27
N ILE A 20 -1.03 -1.70 -5.37
CA ILE A 20 -1.56 -3.02 -4.97
C ILE A 20 -2.05 -3.80 -6.20
N VAL A 21 -2.89 -3.16 -7.03
CA VAL A 21 -3.43 -3.82 -8.23
C VAL A 21 -2.31 -4.18 -9.21
N ALA A 22 -1.35 -3.29 -9.43
CA ALA A 22 -0.22 -3.55 -10.32
C ALA A 22 0.63 -4.73 -9.83
N TYR A 23 0.98 -4.76 -8.54
CA TYR A 23 1.74 -5.86 -7.97
C TYR A 23 0.98 -7.18 -7.98
N ILE A 24 -0.33 -7.20 -7.74
CA ILE A 24 -1.15 -8.42 -7.88
C ILE A 24 -1.04 -8.98 -9.30
N LEU A 25 -1.23 -8.13 -10.31
CA LEU A 25 -1.17 -8.55 -11.71
C LEU A 25 0.22 -9.07 -12.10
N VAL A 26 1.28 -8.33 -11.72
CA VAL A 26 2.66 -8.71 -12.02
C VAL A 26 3.08 -9.98 -11.26
N SER A 27 2.71 -10.12 -9.99
CA SER A 27 3.01 -11.30 -9.17
C SER A 27 2.35 -12.55 -9.77
N ILE A 28 1.06 -12.49 -10.13
CA ILE A 28 0.36 -13.61 -10.79
C ILE A 28 1.05 -13.98 -12.10
N ALA A 29 1.40 -12.99 -12.94
CA ALA A 29 2.10 -13.24 -14.20
C ALA A 29 3.47 -13.89 -13.97
N LYS A 30 4.27 -13.40 -13.01
CA LYS A 30 5.59 -13.95 -12.66
C LYS A 30 5.50 -15.37 -12.12
N LEU A 31 4.53 -15.65 -11.25
CA LEU A 31 4.31 -17.00 -10.74
C LEU A 31 3.91 -17.94 -11.89
N ALA A 32 2.91 -17.59 -12.69
CA ALA A 32 2.48 -18.41 -13.82
C ALA A 32 3.62 -18.68 -14.81
N ILE A 33 4.32 -17.64 -15.26
CA ILE A 33 5.44 -17.76 -16.21
C ILE A 33 6.61 -18.50 -15.57
N GLY A 34 6.94 -18.21 -14.31
CA GLY A 34 8.01 -18.87 -13.57
C GLY A 34 7.81 -20.37 -13.48
N ARG A 35 6.58 -20.82 -13.24
CA ARG A 35 6.27 -22.26 -13.22
C ARG A 35 6.34 -22.90 -14.61
N LEU A 36 5.81 -22.23 -15.63
CA LEU A 36 5.83 -22.70 -17.02
C LEU A 36 7.26 -22.79 -17.56
N ALA A 37 8.12 -21.84 -17.20
CA ALA A 37 9.52 -21.77 -17.60
C ALA A 37 10.46 -22.60 -16.71
N ASN A 38 9.95 -23.26 -15.65
CA ASN A 38 10.75 -23.92 -14.59
C ASN A 38 11.86 -23.01 -14.02
N SER A 39 11.56 -21.73 -13.84
CA SER A 39 12.49 -20.74 -13.30
C SER A 39 12.18 -20.46 -11.83
N GLU A 40 12.98 -21.07 -10.94
CA GLU A 40 12.88 -20.85 -9.50
C GLU A 40 13.15 -19.39 -9.12
N GLY A 41 14.04 -18.71 -9.85
CA GLY A 41 14.33 -17.28 -9.63
C GLY A 41 13.12 -16.39 -9.92
N LEU A 42 12.44 -16.62 -11.04
CA LEU A 42 11.24 -15.85 -11.39
C LEU A 42 10.05 -16.18 -10.48
N TRP A 43 9.94 -17.44 -10.06
CA TRP A 43 8.95 -17.87 -9.08
C TRP A 43 9.16 -17.19 -7.71
N ALA A 44 10.41 -17.17 -7.21
CA ALA A 44 10.76 -16.49 -5.97
C ALA A 44 10.52 -14.97 -6.05
N ASP A 45 10.83 -14.34 -7.18
CA ASP A 45 10.56 -12.92 -7.40
C ASP A 45 9.04 -12.61 -7.43
N GLY A 46 8.24 -13.51 -8.02
CA GLY A 46 6.78 -13.45 -7.96
C GLY A 46 6.24 -13.53 -6.52
N LEU A 47 6.81 -14.39 -5.68
CA LEU A 47 6.48 -14.48 -4.25
C LEU A 47 6.96 -13.25 -3.47
N ASN A 48 8.12 -12.69 -3.80
CA ASN A 48 8.59 -11.45 -3.18
C ASN A 48 7.60 -10.29 -3.43
N ASN A 49 7.10 -10.16 -4.67
CA ASN A 49 6.05 -9.18 -4.96
C ASN A 49 4.73 -9.47 -4.23
N ALA A 50 4.48 -10.70 -3.79
CA ALA A 50 3.33 -10.98 -2.92
C ALA A 50 3.49 -10.33 -1.54
N THR A 51 4.71 -10.30 -1.00
CA THR A 51 5.03 -9.58 0.24
C THR A 51 4.87 -8.06 0.06
N ASP A 52 5.29 -7.52 -1.08
CA ASP A 52 5.12 -6.07 -1.40
C ASP A 52 3.64 -5.66 -1.40
N ILE A 53 2.73 -6.55 -1.81
CA ILE A 53 1.28 -6.33 -1.74
C ILE A 53 0.82 -6.19 -0.29
N VAL A 54 1.29 -7.05 0.61
CA VAL A 54 0.95 -7.00 2.04
C VAL A 54 1.43 -5.69 2.67
N ALA A 55 2.67 -5.28 2.39
CA ALA A 55 3.20 -3.98 2.82
C ALA A 55 2.35 -2.82 2.28
N SER A 56 1.99 -2.86 0.99
CA SER A 56 1.15 -1.83 0.37
C SER A 56 -0.25 -1.75 0.98
N ILE A 57 -0.82 -2.88 1.41
CA ILE A 57 -2.10 -2.90 2.15
C ILE A 57 -1.96 -2.24 3.52
N ALA A 58 -0.86 -2.48 4.25
CA ALA A 58 -0.60 -1.81 5.52
C ALA A 58 -0.49 -0.28 5.35
N VAL A 59 0.20 0.17 4.31
CA VAL A 59 0.28 1.59 3.93
C VAL A 59 -1.11 2.16 3.63
N LEU A 60 -1.93 1.45 2.85
CA LEU A 60 -3.29 1.86 2.52
C LEU A 60 -4.17 2.03 3.77
N ILE A 61 -4.07 1.13 4.73
CA ILE A 61 -4.78 1.22 6.02
C ILE A 61 -4.35 2.47 6.78
N GLY A 62 -3.05 2.71 6.88
CA GLY A 62 -2.52 3.89 7.56
C GLY A 62 -2.94 5.21 6.90
N LEU A 63 -2.96 5.27 5.57
CA LEU A 63 -3.47 6.42 4.81
C LEU A 63 -4.96 6.67 5.06
N ARG A 64 -5.78 5.62 5.17
CA ARG A 64 -7.21 5.74 5.51
C ARG A 64 -7.44 6.23 6.92
N LEU A 65 -6.65 5.72 7.88
CA LEU A 65 -6.70 6.19 9.26
C LEU A 65 -6.29 7.67 9.33
N ALA A 66 -5.26 8.08 8.59
CA ALA A 66 -4.78 9.46 8.55
C ALA A 66 -5.83 10.46 8.06
N GLN A 67 -6.79 10.03 7.24
CA GLN A 67 -7.88 10.87 6.74
C GLN A 67 -9.01 11.09 7.76
N LYS A 68 -9.01 10.38 8.90
CA LYS A 68 -10.06 10.52 9.91
C LYS A 68 -9.98 11.91 10.57
N PRO A 69 -11.11 12.65 10.68
CA PRO A 69 -11.13 13.94 11.37
C PRO A 69 -10.79 13.78 12.86
N ALA A 70 -10.51 14.90 13.53
CA ALA A 70 -10.27 14.91 14.97
C ALA A 70 -11.47 14.35 15.74
N ASP A 71 -11.18 13.51 16.73
CA ASP A 71 -12.13 12.94 17.68
C ASP A 71 -11.67 13.22 19.12
N GLU A 72 -12.42 12.74 20.13
CA GLU A 72 -12.12 13.01 21.53
C GLU A 72 -10.76 12.45 21.98
N ASP A 73 -10.38 11.29 21.46
CA ASP A 73 -9.09 10.64 21.74
C ASP A 73 -7.93 11.32 20.98
N HIS A 74 -8.20 11.90 19.80
CA HIS A 74 -7.20 12.56 18.96
C HIS A 74 -7.63 13.99 18.59
N LYS A 75 -7.49 14.91 19.55
CA LYS A 75 -7.86 16.34 19.42
C LYS A 75 -7.17 17.07 18.26
N TYR A 76 -6.02 16.59 17.81
CA TYR A 76 -5.26 17.16 16.68
C TYR A 76 -5.52 16.44 15.33
N GLY A 77 -6.39 15.42 15.32
CA GLY A 77 -6.66 14.57 14.15
C GLY A 77 -5.67 13.42 13.97
N HIS A 78 -5.99 12.54 13.02
CA HIS A 78 -5.29 11.27 12.83
C HIS A 78 -4.12 11.34 11.81
N TRP A 79 -3.79 12.53 11.29
CA TRP A 79 -2.82 12.73 10.19
C TRP A 79 -1.46 12.04 10.37
N LYS A 80 -1.02 11.86 11.62
CA LYS A 80 0.25 11.20 11.94
C LYS A 80 0.26 9.69 11.63
N ALA A 81 -0.91 9.08 11.42
CA ALA A 81 -1.02 7.68 11.03
C ALA A 81 -0.30 7.39 9.70
N GLU A 82 -0.23 8.36 8.77
CA GLU A 82 0.54 8.24 7.53
C GLU A 82 2.03 7.99 7.82
N ASN A 83 2.63 8.76 8.74
CA ASN A 83 4.04 8.63 9.10
C ASN A 83 4.37 7.27 9.73
N VAL A 84 3.41 6.70 10.47
CA VAL A 84 3.57 5.37 11.05
C VAL A 84 3.49 4.31 9.93
N ALA A 85 2.57 4.50 8.99
CA ALA A 85 2.42 3.61 7.84
C ALA A 85 3.67 3.59 6.94
N SER A 86 4.37 4.71 6.80
CA SER A 86 5.60 4.80 5.99
C SER A 86 6.83 4.13 6.60
N LEU A 87 6.74 3.57 7.81
CA LEU A 87 7.84 2.81 8.42
C LEU A 87 7.89 1.34 7.95
N VAL A 88 6.88 0.91 7.20
CA VAL A 88 6.78 -0.41 6.56
C VAL A 88 7.45 -0.35 5.20
#